data_AF-A0A9E3NI41-F1
#
_entry.id   AF-A0A9E3NI41-F1
#
_cell.length_a   1.000
_cell.length_b   1.000
_cell.length_c   1.000
_cell.angle_alpha   90.00
_cell.angle_beta   90.00
_cell.angle_gamma   90.00
#
_symmetry.space_group_name_H-M   'P 1'
#
loop_
_entity.id
_entity.type
_entity.pdbx_description
1 polymer ?
#
loop_
_entity_poly.entity_id
_entity_poly.type
_entity_poly.pdbx_seq_one_letter_code
_entity_poly.pdbx_strand_id
1 'polypeptide(L)' 'MLDLLYTNINQNVTREDILQIVWGDEGDYLGRTLDVFISKLRKKLETDPNIKIVNIRGVGYRMVLE' A
#
# COMPACT_ATOMS: atom_id res chain seq x y z
N MET A 1 -7.54 -1.97 -0.90
CA MET A 1 -6.14 -1.56 -0.59
C MET A 1 -5.54 -2.30 0.60
N LEU A 2 -6.10 -2.20 1.82
CA LEU A 2 -5.57 -2.94 2.98
C LEU A 2 -5.56 -4.46 2.72
N ASP A 3 -6.68 -4.98 2.23
CA ASP A 3 -6.83 -6.39 1.85
C ASP A 3 -5.79 -6.85 0.81
N LEU A 4 -5.52 -6.02 -0.20
CA LEU A 4 -4.49 -6.27 -1.21
C LEU A 4 -3.09 -6.40 -0.58
N LEU A 5 -2.73 -5.48 0.31
CA LEU A 5 -1.43 -5.52 1.00
C LEU A 5 -1.33 -6.70 1.97
N TYR A 6 -2.44 -7.06 2.62
CA TYR A 6 -2.50 -8.17 3.57
C TYR A 6 -2.40 -9.53 2.85
N THR A 7 -3.13 -9.71 1.75
CA THR A 7 -3.06 -10.92 0.92
C THR A 7 -1.67 -11.09 0.28
N ASN A 8 -0.92 -10.00 0.11
CA ASN A 8 0.44 -9.97 -0.41
C ASN A 8 1.48 -9.65 0.68
N ILE A 9 1.25 -10.09 1.92
CA ILE A 9 2.25 -9.95 2.99
C ILE A 9 3.60 -10.49 2.54
N ASN A 10 4.66 -9.75 2.87
CA ASN A 10 6.03 -10.03 2.49
C ASN A 10 6.31 -10.02 0.98
N GLN A 11 5.38 -9.52 0.17
CA GLN A 11 5.57 -9.33 -1.26
C GLN A 11 5.55 -7.85 -1.63
N ASN A 12 6.23 -7.52 -2.71
CA ASN A 12 6.27 -6.17 -3.23
C ASN A 12 5.03 -5.96 -4.09
N VAL A 13 4.18 -5.01 -3.74
CA VAL A 13 3.03 -4.61 -4.56
C VAL A 13 3.38 -3.30 -5.24
N THR A 14 3.29 -3.27 -6.58
CA THR A 14 3.68 -2.09 -7.34
C THR A 14 2.67 -0.95 -7.16
N ARG A 15 3.09 0.29 -7.41
CA ARG A 15 2.16 1.43 -7.38
C ARG A 15 1.05 1.25 -8.42
N GLU A 16 1.40 0.78 -9.61
CA GLU A 16 0.47 0.53 -10.72
C GLU A 16 -0.57 -0.53 -10.33
N ASP A 17 -0.16 -1.66 -9.76
CA ASP A 17 -1.09 -2.71 -9.29
C ASP A 17 -2.06 -2.17 -8.25
N ILE A 18 -1.58 -1.40 -7.26
CA ILE A 18 -2.44 -0.83 -6.23
C ILE A 18 -3.43 0.15 -6.86
N LEU A 19 -2.96 1.00 -7.79
CA LEU A 19 -3.80 1.99 -8.46
C LEU A 19 -4.88 1.30 -9.31
N GLN A 20 -4.50 0.31 -10.11
CA GLN A 20 -5.41 -0.45 -10.97
C GLN A 20 -6.43 -1.26 -10.15
N ILE A 21 -6.01 -1.96 -9.10
CA ILE A 21 -6.91 -2.83 -8.32
C ILE A 21 -7.88 -2.01 -7.46
N VAL A 22 -7.46 -0.85 -6.96
CA VAL A 22 -8.28 -0.05 -6.04
C VAL A 22 -9.11 1.02 -6.77
N TRP A 23 -8.59 1.58 -7.87
CA TRP A 23 -9.22 2.68 -8.61
C TRP A 23 -9.43 2.42 -10.11
N GLY A 24 -8.94 1.31 -10.66
CA GLY A 24 -9.12 0.97 -12.08
C GLY A 24 -8.47 1.99 -13.01
N ASP A 25 -9.18 2.35 -14.09
CA ASP A 25 -8.77 3.34 -15.09
C ASP A 25 -8.56 4.77 -14.53
N GLU A 26 -9.09 5.08 -13.35
CA GLU A 26 -8.85 6.41 -12.72
C GLU A 26 -7.50 6.48 -11.98
N GLY A 27 -6.75 5.37 -11.95
CA GLY A 27 -5.50 5.22 -11.20
C GLY A 27 -4.38 6.19 -11.59
N ASP A 28 -4.24 6.49 -12.89
CA ASP A 28 -3.15 7.35 -13.40
C ASP A 28 -3.20 8.79 -12.85
N TYR A 29 -4.41 9.32 -12.61
CA TYR A 29 -4.60 10.66 -12.05
C TYR A 29 -4.50 10.67 -10.51
N LEU A 30 -4.60 9.52 -9.86
CA LEU A 30 -4.66 9.36 -8.41
C LEU A 30 -3.32 8.95 -7.78
N GLY A 31 -2.22 8.93 -8.55
CA GLY A 31 -0.90 8.55 -8.07
C GLY A 31 -0.39 9.34 -6.85
N ARG A 32 -0.80 10.61 -6.69
CA ARG A 32 -0.51 11.43 -5.48
C ARG A 32 -1.41 11.10 -4.29
N THR A 33 -2.61 10.57 -4.57
CA THR A 33 -3.58 10.18 -3.55
C THR A 33 -3.17 8.87 -2.87
N LEU A 34 -2.45 7.98 -3.59
CA LEU A 34 -1.93 6.73 -3.05
C LEU A 34 -1.10 6.93 -1.77
N ASP A 35 -0.17 7.88 -1.77
CA ASP A 35 0.67 8.17 -0.59
C ASP A 35 -0.16 8.66 0.61
N VAL A 36 -1.24 9.41 0.37
CA VAL A 36 -2.19 9.84 1.42
C VAL A 36 -2.91 8.63 2.01
N PHE A 37 -3.35 7.69 1.17
CA PHE A 37 -3.99 6.46 1.63
C PHE A 37 -3.03 5.57 2.42
N ILE A 38 -1.79 5.38 1.94
CA ILE A 38 -0.74 4.67 2.70
C ILE A 38 -0.51 5.33 4.06
N SER A 39 -0.44 6.66 4.11
CA SER A 39 -0.20 7.39 5.36
C SER A 39 -1.36 7.20 6.35
N LYS A 40 -2.60 7.29 5.86
CA LYS A 40 -3.80 6.99 6.67
C LYS A 40 -3.81 5.54 7.15
N LEU A 41 -3.39 4.60 6.31
CA LEU A 41 -3.38 3.18 6.65
C LEU A 41 -2.32 2.86 7.71
N ARG A 42 -1.11 3.40 7.58
CA ARG A 42 -0.06 3.30 8.61
C ARG A 42 -0.54 3.82 9.95
N LYS A 43 -1.25 4.96 9.96
CA LYS A 43 -1.84 5.51 11.18
C LYS A 43 -2.87 4.56 11.80
N LYS A 44 -3.72 3.92 10.99
CA LYS A 44 -4.68 2.92 11.51
C LYS A 44 -4.01 1.67 12.07
N LEU A 45 -2.85 1.30 11.54
CA LEU A 45 -2.09 0.11 11.94
C LEU A 45 -1.07 0.42 13.04
N GLU A 46 -0.95 1.68 13.49
CA GLU A 46 0.03 2.08 14.51
C GLU A 46 -0.15 1.37 15.86
N THR A 47 -1.36 0.86 16.11
CA THR A 47 -1.70 0.11 17.32
C THR A 47 -1.14 -1.31 17.34
N ASP A 48 -0.75 -1.86 16.19
CA ASP A 48 -0.14 -3.19 16.08
C ASP A 48 1.33 -3.05 15.65
N PRO A 49 2.30 -3.21 16.57
CA PRO A 49 3.71 -3.04 16.26
C PRO A 49 4.25 -4.11 15.31
N ASN A 50 3.54 -5.24 15.16
CA ASN A 50 3.95 -6.32 14.27
C ASN A 50 3.66 -5.97 12.80
N ILE A 51 2.74 -5.05 12.52
CA ILE A 51 2.34 -4.72 11.15
C ILE A 51 3.04 -3.44 10.69
N LYS A 52 3.87 -3.54 9.65
CA LYS A 52 4.48 -2.36 9.03
C LYS A 52 4.27 -2.34 7.52
N ILE A 53 4.09 -1.15 6.99
CA ILE A 53 4.05 -0.91 5.54
C ILE A 53 5.32 -0.16 5.17
N VAL A 54 6.20 -0.80 4.41
CA VAL A 54 7.47 -0.21 3.94
C VAL A 54 7.33 0.31 2.52
N ASN A 55 8.02 1.42 2.22
CA ASN A 55 8.10 1.96 0.86
C ASN A 55 9.32 1.35 0.17
N ILE A 56 9.09 0.71 -0.97
CA ILE A 56 10.14 0.16 -1.84
C ILE A 56 10.34 1.15 -2.99
N ARG A 57 11.41 1.93 -2.90
CA ARG A 57 11.73 3.00 -3.87
C ARG A 57 11.76 2.44 -5.30
N GLY A 58 11.00 3.06 -6.20
CA GLY A 58 10.92 2.67 -7.61
C GLY A 58 10.02 1.45 -7.89
N VAL A 59 9.39 0.86 -6.86
CA VAL A 59 8.51 -0.30 -7.02
C VAL A 59 7.11 0.01 -6.48
N GLY A 60 7.01 0.33 -5.19
CA GLY A 60 5.72 0.53 -4.53
C GLY A 60 5.78 0.29 -3.04
N TYR A 61 4.92 -0.58 -2.52
CA TYR A 61 4.81 -0.81 -1.08
C TYR A 61 4.83 -2.30 -0.77
N ARG A 62 5.29 -2.62 0.42
CA ARG A 62 5.27 -3.97 0.96
C ARG A 62 4.76 -3.94 2.38
N MET A 63 3.84 -4.84 2.70
CA MET A 63 3.47 -5.10 4.09
C MET A 63 4.42 -6.16 4.66
N VAL A 64 4.92 -5.92 5.85
CA VAL A 64 5.74 -6.87 6.61
C VAL A 64 5.08 -7.11 7.96
N LEU A 65 5.18 -8.37 8.41
CA LEU A 65 4.85 -8.78 9.75
C LEU A 65 6.19 -9.06 10.47
N GLU A 66 6.46 -8.34 11.55
CA GLU A 66 7.65 -8.50 12.41
C GLU A 66 7.28 -8.95 13.82
#